data_AF-A0AAE3I6L5-F1
#
_entry.id   AF-A0AAE3I6L5-F1
#
_cell.length_a   1.000
_cell.length_b   1.000
_cell.length_c   1.000
_cell.angle_alpha   90.00
_cell.angle_beta   90.00
_cell.angle_gamma   90.00
#
_symmetry.space_group_name_H-M   'P 1'
#
loop_
_entity.id
_entity.type
_entity.pdbx_description
1 polymer ?
#
loop_
_entity_poly.entity_id
_entity_poly.type
_entity_poly.pdbx_seq_one_letter_code
_entity_poly.pdbx_strand_id
1 'polypeptide(L)'
;MSKISSANGIPPRHDNPSDGHHAGRLTRVAQPPACAPRAPSPGLTQLPKSTAARPPTAPTRVKALRTLETRQRLHRLRKELGKIDPPPACAEDAHADILAAMGRAGLSGWTLPALSDPTNARHADGSVVVSLVSHAIIFNARGAFRIIDLLPPGSVYFELAGNNDAAFVLPCGCSVAAH
;
A
#
# COMPACT_ATOMS: atom_id res chain seq x y z
N MET A 1 -25.92 9.22 52.36
CA MET A 1 -25.78 7.81 52.78
C MET A 1 -27.06 7.09 52.39
N SER A 2 -26.99 6.21 51.39
CA SER A 2 -28.10 5.31 51.03
C SER A 2 -27.52 3.92 50.80
N LYS A 3 -28.06 2.94 51.52
CA LYS A 3 -27.62 1.55 51.61
C LYS A 3 -28.82 0.66 51.30
N ILE A 4 -28.70 -0.24 50.32
CA ILE A 4 -29.44 -1.52 50.15
C ILE A 4 -28.77 -2.23 48.95
N SER A 5 -27.91 -3.25 49.11
CA SER A 5 -28.17 -4.68 49.38
C SER A 5 -29.19 -5.35 48.45
N SER A 6 -28.73 -6.17 47.51
CA SER A 6 -28.84 -7.65 47.62
C SER A 6 -28.34 -8.36 46.36
N ALA A 7 -27.58 -9.42 46.60
CA ALA A 7 -27.08 -10.38 45.63
C ALA A 7 -28.18 -11.38 45.24
N ASN A 8 -28.05 -11.98 44.05
CA ASN A 8 -28.50 -13.34 43.77
C ASN A 8 -27.68 -13.91 42.60
N GLY A 9 -26.90 -14.95 42.90
CA GLY A 9 -26.15 -15.74 41.93
C GLY A 9 -26.96 -16.93 41.41
N ILE A 10 -26.61 -17.43 40.22
CA ILE A 10 -26.98 -18.75 39.70
C ILE A 10 -25.77 -19.29 38.89
N PRO A 11 -25.42 -20.59 39.01
CA PRO A 11 -24.09 -21.17 38.68
C PRO A 11 -24.00 -21.74 37.24
N PRO A 12 -22.84 -22.27 36.77
CA PRO A 12 -22.65 -22.66 35.38
C PRO A 12 -23.29 -24.04 35.10
N ARG A 13 -23.80 -24.23 33.87
CA ARG A 13 -24.26 -25.53 33.40
C ARG A 13 -23.22 -26.16 32.46
N HIS A 14 -22.72 -27.31 32.90
CA HIS A 14 -22.10 -28.32 32.08
C HIS A 14 -23.17 -29.38 31.82
N ASP A 15 -23.38 -29.78 30.56
CA ASP A 15 -23.92 -31.10 30.22
C ASP A 15 -23.48 -31.48 28.80
N ASN A 16 -22.90 -32.67 28.70
CA ASN A 16 -22.40 -33.41 27.53
C ASN A 16 -23.57 -34.24 26.95
N PRO A 17 -23.52 -34.83 25.72
CA PRO A 17 -22.87 -36.15 25.61
C PRO A 17 -22.27 -36.55 24.24
N SER A 18 -21.47 -37.61 24.34
CA SER A 18 -20.94 -38.59 23.38
C SER A 18 -21.55 -38.72 21.98
N ASP A 19 -20.69 -38.98 21.00
CA ASP A 19 -20.71 -40.27 20.28
C ASP A 19 -19.39 -40.54 19.54
N GLY A 20 -18.82 -41.72 19.80
CA GLY A 20 -17.80 -42.31 18.95
C GLY A 20 -18.47 -43.10 17.83
N HIS A 21 -17.82 -43.17 16.66
CA HIS A 21 -17.40 -44.43 16.04
C HIS A 21 -17.05 -44.26 14.54
N HIS A 22 -15.98 -44.98 14.17
CA HIS A 22 -15.65 -45.52 12.85
C HIS A 22 -15.00 -44.64 11.76
N ALA A 23 -13.70 -44.90 11.61
CA ALA A 23 -13.07 -45.46 10.41
C ALA A 23 -13.09 -44.65 9.12
N GLY A 24 -11.88 -44.35 8.61
CA GLY A 24 -11.71 -44.20 7.17
C GLY A 24 -10.57 -43.30 6.76
N ARG A 25 -9.45 -43.94 6.37
CA ARG A 25 -8.83 -43.73 5.07
C ARG A 25 -8.13 -42.37 4.81
N LEU A 26 -6.80 -42.47 4.79
CA LEU A 26 -5.85 -41.70 3.98
C LEU A 26 -6.49 -40.83 2.88
N THR A 27 -6.37 -39.51 3.00
CA THR A 27 -6.33 -38.64 1.82
C THR A 27 -5.42 -37.44 2.04
N ARG A 28 -4.24 -37.53 1.41
CA ARG A 28 -3.31 -36.45 1.08
C ARG A 28 -4.03 -35.31 0.36
N VAL A 29 -4.04 -34.08 0.91
CA VAL A 29 -4.38 -32.81 0.23
C VAL A 29 -3.81 -31.67 1.11
N ALA A 30 -3.15 -30.61 0.67
CA ALA A 30 -2.53 -30.22 -0.59
C ALA A 30 -1.41 -29.22 -0.22
N GLN A 31 -0.25 -29.34 -0.85
CA GLN A 31 0.76 -28.29 -0.84
C GLN A 31 0.22 -27.07 -1.61
N PRO A 32 0.56 -25.83 -1.21
CA PRO A 32 0.29 -24.65 -2.03
C PRO A 32 1.01 -24.79 -3.38
N PRO A 33 0.44 -24.28 -4.50
CA PRO A 33 1.08 -24.40 -5.79
C PRO A 33 2.37 -23.58 -5.78
N ALA A 34 3.50 -24.27 -5.75
CA ALA A 34 4.79 -23.69 -6.09
C ALA A 34 4.72 -23.28 -7.57
N CYS A 35 4.94 -21.99 -7.86
CA CYS A 35 5.14 -21.49 -9.21
C CYS A 35 6.24 -22.32 -9.89
N ALA A 36 5.85 -23.20 -10.81
CA ALA A 36 6.79 -23.96 -11.60
C ALA A 36 7.54 -23.03 -12.57
N PRO A 37 8.87 -23.13 -12.68
CA PRO A 37 9.61 -22.45 -13.74
C PRO A 37 9.30 -23.13 -15.08
N ARG A 38 8.81 -22.35 -16.06
CA ARG A 38 8.63 -22.83 -17.44
C ARG A 38 10.00 -23.13 -18.06
N ALA A 39 10.16 -24.36 -18.55
CA ALA A 39 11.29 -24.75 -19.38
C ALA A 39 11.27 -24.00 -20.74
N PRO A 40 12.45 -23.65 -21.31
CA PRO A 40 12.53 -23.00 -22.60
C PRO A 40 12.37 -24.00 -23.75
N SER A 41 11.46 -23.70 -24.69
CA SER A 41 11.36 -24.42 -25.96
C SER A 41 12.49 -24.02 -26.91
N PRO A 42 13.08 -24.95 -27.69
CA PRO A 42 14.14 -24.63 -28.63
C PRO A 42 13.60 -24.12 -29.98
N GLY A 43 14.07 -22.93 -30.35
CA GLY A 43 14.51 -22.58 -31.71
C GLY A 43 13.45 -22.32 -32.78
N LEU A 44 13.42 -21.08 -33.28
CA LEU A 44 13.26 -20.81 -34.72
C LEU A 44 14.00 -19.50 -35.10
N THR A 45 15.05 -19.68 -35.90
CA THR A 45 15.56 -18.82 -36.99
C THR A 45 15.92 -17.35 -36.74
N GLN A 46 17.24 -17.10 -36.76
CA GLN A 46 17.87 -15.82 -37.09
C GLN A 46 17.39 -15.25 -38.43
N LEU A 47 17.15 -13.94 -38.51
CA LEU A 47 17.20 -13.13 -39.73
C LEU A 47 17.66 -11.69 -39.37
N PRO A 48 18.16 -10.85 -40.31
CA PRO A 48 19.53 -10.35 -40.29
C PRO A 48 19.71 -8.99 -39.58
N LYS A 49 20.97 -8.71 -39.21
CA LYS A 49 21.45 -7.40 -38.73
C LYS A 49 21.11 -6.29 -39.72
N SER A 50 20.14 -5.44 -39.35
CA SER A 50 19.96 -4.14 -39.98
C SER A 50 20.77 -3.10 -39.24
N THR A 51 21.89 -2.70 -39.85
CA THR A 51 22.73 -1.60 -39.42
C THR A 51 22.01 -0.29 -39.76
N ALA A 52 21.06 0.13 -38.91
CA ALA A 52 20.52 1.47 -38.95
C ALA A 52 21.33 2.35 -37.99
N ALA A 53 21.94 3.40 -38.54
CA ALA A 53 22.77 4.36 -37.83
C ALA A 53 22.07 4.87 -36.56
N ARG A 54 22.73 4.73 -35.41
CA ARG A 54 22.29 5.25 -34.11
C ARG A 54 22.28 6.78 -34.17
N PRO A 55 21.12 7.46 -34.19
CA PRO A 55 21.11 8.87 -33.86
C PRO A 55 21.53 9.02 -32.39
N PRO A 56 22.25 10.07 -32.00
CA PRO A 56 22.65 10.27 -30.62
C PRO A 56 21.39 10.36 -29.74
N THR A 57 21.19 9.36 -28.88
CA THR A 57 20.17 9.37 -27.83
C THR A 57 20.54 10.41 -26.79
N ALA A 58 19.91 11.58 -26.88
CA ALA A 58 19.89 12.58 -25.83
C ALA A 58 18.47 13.12 -25.67
N PRO A 59 18.05 13.47 -24.45
CA PRO A 59 18.09 12.73 -23.20
C PRO A 59 16.67 12.28 -22.80
N THR A 60 16.54 11.56 -21.70
CA THR A 60 15.29 11.12 -21.06
C THR A 60 14.24 12.25 -20.97
N ARG A 61 13.37 12.37 -21.97
CA ARG A 61 12.45 13.50 -22.21
C ARG A 61 11.33 13.63 -21.17
N VAL A 62 11.24 12.69 -20.23
CA VAL A 62 10.12 12.60 -19.27
C VAL A 62 10.35 13.44 -18.00
N LYS A 63 11.60 13.84 -17.69
CA LYS A 63 11.88 14.80 -16.61
C LYS A 63 11.46 16.25 -16.95
N ALA A 64 10.98 16.51 -18.17
CA ALA A 64 10.78 17.86 -18.71
C ALA A 64 9.34 18.41 -18.61
N LEU A 65 8.37 17.69 -18.04
CA LEU A 65 6.96 18.14 -18.07
C LEU A 65 6.45 18.80 -16.77
N ARG A 66 7.25 18.83 -15.69
CA ARG A 66 6.88 19.58 -14.48
C ARG A 66 7.47 20.98 -14.53
N THR A 67 6.62 21.99 -14.38
CA THR A 67 7.07 23.38 -14.21
C THR A 67 8.06 23.47 -13.03
N LEU A 68 8.97 24.44 -13.07
CA LEU A 68 9.89 24.69 -11.95
C LEU A 68 9.12 24.88 -10.63
N GLU A 69 8.00 25.58 -10.71
CA GLU A 69 7.11 25.83 -9.61
C GLU A 69 6.55 24.53 -9.01
N THR A 70 6.04 23.60 -9.83
CA THR A 70 5.57 22.29 -9.37
C THR A 70 6.69 21.51 -8.70
N ARG A 71 7.91 21.54 -9.25
CA ARG A 71 9.06 20.87 -8.64
C ARG A 71 9.41 21.45 -7.27
N GLN A 72 9.38 22.78 -7.13
CA GLN A 72 9.63 23.45 -5.85
C GLN A 72 8.53 23.14 -4.83
N ARG A 73 7.26 23.16 -5.25
CA ARG A 73 6.10 22.76 -4.43
C ARG A 73 6.25 21.33 -3.90
N LEU A 74 6.56 20.37 -4.78
CA LEU A 74 6.83 18.98 -4.40
C LEU A 74 8.08 18.85 -3.52
N HIS A 75 9.12 19.64 -3.75
CA HIS A 75 10.31 19.60 -2.88
C HIS A 75 9.97 20.06 -1.45
N ARG A 76 9.18 21.14 -1.30
CA ARG A 76 8.69 21.61 0.00
C ARG A 76 7.82 20.56 0.69
N LEU A 77 6.89 19.94 -0.03
CA LEU A 77 6.07 18.87 0.52
C LEU A 77 6.92 17.72 1.06
N ARG A 78 7.91 17.25 0.29
CA ARG A 78 8.81 16.18 0.75
C ARG A 78 9.53 16.55 2.05
N LYS A 79 9.97 17.80 2.17
CA LYS A 79 10.59 18.32 3.39
C LYS A 79 9.61 18.32 4.57
N GLU A 80 8.36 18.73 4.36
CA GLU A 80 7.34 18.76 5.42
C GLU A 80 6.85 17.37 5.84
N LEU A 81 6.80 16.42 4.91
CA LEU A 81 6.51 15.00 5.20
C LEU A 81 7.63 14.36 6.01
N GLY A 82 8.89 14.72 5.74
CA GLY A 82 10.04 14.24 6.53
C GLY A 82 10.11 14.78 7.96
N LYS A 83 9.17 15.63 8.37
CA LYS A 83 9.03 16.13 9.75
C LYS A 83 7.93 15.44 10.54
N ILE A 84 7.26 14.44 9.96
CA ILE A 84 6.24 13.67 10.68
C ILE A 84 6.97 12.86 11.76
N ASP A 85 6.75 13.26 13.01
CA ASP A 85 7.24 12.62 14.22
C ASP A 85 6.25 12.96 15.36
N PRO A 86 5.72 11.98 16.10
CA PRO A 86 5.99 10.54 15.98
C PRO A 86 5.43 9.91 14.69
N PRO A 87 5.90 8.71 14.28
CA PRO A 87 5.30 7.98 13.18
C PRO A 87 3.81 7.66 13.42
N PRO A 88 2.95 7.75 12.39
CA PRO A 88 1.51 7.55 12.52
C PRO A 88 1.16 6.12 12.95
N ALA A 89 0.13 5.98 13.79
CA ALA A 89 -0.28 4.68 14.33
C ALA A 89 -1.27 3.94 13.43
N CYS A 90 -2.10 4.67 12.68
CA CYS A 90 -3.06 4.12 11.72
C CYS A 90 -3.15 4.95 10.42
N ALA A 91 -3.96 4.47 9.47
CA ALA A 91 -4.16 5.14 8.19
C ALA A 91 -4.76 6.54 8.34
N GLU A 92 -5.68 6.73 9.28
CA GLU A 92 -6.33 8.00 9.58
C GLU A 92 -5.32 9.05 10.09
N ASP A 93 -4.43 8.64 10.99
CA ASP A 93 -3.36 9.51 11.49
C ASP A 93 -2.42 9.92 10.34
N ALA A 94 -1.98 8.95 9.54
CA ALA A 94 -1.14 9.21 8.37
C ALA A 94 -1.82 10.16 7.38
N HIS A 95 -3.13 10.03 7.16
CA HIS A 95 -3.90 10.92 6.30
C HIS A 95 -3.95 12.35 6.85
N ALA A 96 -4.22 12.50 8.15
CA ALA A 96 -4.22 13.78 8.83
C ALA A 96 -2.83 14.45 8.80
N ASP A 97 -1.77 13.68 8.99
CA ASP A 97 -0.38 14.17 8.95
C ASP A 97 0.03 14.63 7.55
N ILE A 98 -0.39 13.92 6.50
CA ILE A 98 -0.17 14.36 5.12
C ILE A 98 -0.93 15.68 4.86
N LEU A 99 -2.18 15.81 5.30
CA LEU A 99 -2.94 17.06 5.19
C LEU A 99 -2.23 18.21 5.92
N ALA A 100 -1.73 17.98 7.13
CA ALA A 100 -0.97 18.97 7.88
C ALA A 100 0.33 19.35 7.16
N ALA A 101 1.05 18.37 6.60
CA ALA A 101 2.26 18.61 5.81
C ALA A 101 1.98 19.40 4.53
N MET A 102 0.87 19.12 3.85
CA MET A 102 0.40 19.90 2.69
C MET A 102 0.10 21.34 3.08
N GLY A 103 -0.54 21.55 4.23
CA GLY A 103 -0.78 22.87 4.81
C GLY A 103 0.52 23.65 5.06
N ARG A 104 1.49 23.03 5.75
CA ARG A 104 2.82 23.63 5.99
C ARG A 104 3.60 23.91 4.71
N ALA A 105 3.43 23.08 3.68
CA ALA A 105 4.10 23.25 2.38
C ALA A 105 3.48 24.36 1.51
N GLY A 106 2.35 24.95 1.94
CA GLY A 106 1.62 25.98 1.22
C GLY A 106 0.88 25.45 -0.01
N LEU A 107 0.35 24.24 0.07
CA LEU A 107 -0.38 23.59 -1.04
C LEU A 107 -1.91 23.79 -0.93
N SER A 108 -2.36 25.03 -0.69
CA SER A 108 -3.77 25.38 -0.44
C SER A 108 -4.73 25.05 -1.59
N GLY A 109 -4.23 24.83 -2.81
CA GLY A 109 -5.04 24.40 -3.97
C GLY A 109 -5.04 22.89 -4.22
N TRP A 110 -4.40 22.10 -3.37
CA TRP A 110 -4.34 20.65 -3.51
C TRP A 110 -5.20 20.00 -2.43
N THR A 111 -6.03 19.06 -2.83
CA THR A 111 -6.91 18.33 -1.92
C THR A 111 -6.50 16.87 -1.85
N LEU A 112 -6.67 16.28 -0.68
CA LEU A 112 -6.53 14.85 -0.46
C LEU A 112 -7.92 14.29 -0.14
N PRO A 113 -8.48 13.39 -0.97
CA PRO A 113 -9.77 12.75 -0.69
C PRO A 113 -9.79 12.08 0.69
N ALA A 114 -10.93 12.10 1.36
CA ALA A 114 -11.10 11.41 2.64
C ALA A 114 -10.91 9.90 2.46
N LEU A 115 -10.36 9.20 3.45
CA LEU A 115 -10.18 7.74 3.37
C LEU A 115 -11.51 6.99 3.19
N SER A 116 -12.61 7.53 3.73
CA SER A 116 -13.96 7.00 3.60
C SER A 116 -14.58 7.16 2.20
N ASP A 117 -13.93 7.89 1.29
CA ASP A 117 -14.43 8.06 -0.07
C ASP A 117 -14.59 6.69 -0.77
N PRO A 118 -15.78 6.38 -1.30
CA PRO A 118 -16.07 5.08 -1.93
C PRO A 118 -15.28 4.84 -3.22
N THR A 119 -14.65 5.88 -3.79
CA THR A 119 -13.79 5.75 -4.98
C THR A 119 -12.38 5.24 -4.63
N ASN A 120 -12.00 5.25 -3.35
CA ASN A 120 -10.72 4.70 -2.91
C ASN A 120 -10.75 3.17 -2.92
N ALA A 121 -9.67 2.55 -3.41
CA ALA A 121 -9.56 1.11 -3.36
C ALA A 121 -9.21 0.66 -1.94
N ARG A 122 -9.98 -0.30 -1.42
CA ARG A 122 -9.80 -0.90 -0.08
C ARG A 122 -9.36 -2.34 -0.23
N HIS A 123 -8.35 -2.71 0.54
CA HIS A 123 -7.76 -4.04 0.51
C HIS A 123 -8.07 -4.80 1.80
N ALA A 124 -8.05 -6.14 1.70
CA ALA A 124 -8.40 -7.02 2.82
C ALA A 124 -7.42 -6.94 4.01
N ASP A 125 -6.19 -6.48 3.76
CA ASP A 125 -5.16 -6.20 4.77
C ASP A 125 -5.40 -4.88 5.52
N GLY A 126 -6.51 -4.18 5.22
CA GLY A 126 -6.85 -2.88 5.79
C GLY A 126 -6.16 -1.71 5.09
N SER A 127 -5.41 -1.95 4.01
CA SER A 127 -4.78 -0.89 3.24
C SER A 127 -5.79 -0.12 2.39
N VAL A 128 -5.55 1.18 2.21
CA VAL A 128 -6.36 2.07 1.38
C VAL A 128 -5.49 2.75 0.34
N VAL A 129 -5.92 2.72 -0.91
CA VAL A 129 -5.26 3.42 -2.01
C VAL A 129 -6.10 4.61 -2.44
N VAL A 130 -5.53 5.80 -2.29
CA VAL A 130 -6.10 7.06 -2.74
C VAL A 130 -5.44 7.44 -4.06
N SER A 131 -6.22 7.41 -5.14
CA SER A 131 -5.76 7.80 -6.47
C SER A 131 -5.92 9.30 -6.68
N LEU A 132 -4.83 9.97 -7.06
CA LEU A 132 -4.79 11.37 -7.45
C LEU A 132 -4.46 11.48 -8.95
N VAL A 133 -4.59 12.68 -9.52
CA VAL A 133 -4.38 12.92 -10.96
C VAL A 133 -3.03 12.41 -11.49
N SER A 134 -1.96 12.51 -10.70
CA SER A 134 -0.61 12.09 -11.10
C SER A 134 0.14 11.30 -10.03
N HIS A 135 -0.53 10.98 -8.93
CA HIS A 135 0.07 10.27 -7.81
C HIS A 135 -0.94 9.28 -7.24
N ALA A 136 -0.46 8.28 -6.52
CA ALA A 136 -1.31 7.53 -5.61
C ALA A 136 -0.66 7.53 -4.23
N ILE A 137 -1.50 7.51 -3.19
CA ILE A 137 -1.06 7.36 -1.81
C ILE A 137 -1.63 6.05 -1.30
N ILE A 138 -0.75 5.19 -0.80
CA ILE A 138 -1.10 3.91 -0.23
C ILE A 138 -0.89 4.01 1.27
N PHE A 139 -1.96 3.82 2.03
CA PHE A 139 -1.95 3.80 3.48
C PHE A 139 -2.08 2.35 3.96
N ASN A 140 -1.19 1.89 4.82
CA ASN A 140 -1.35 0.62 5.52
C ASN A 140 -2.10 0.80 6.84
N ALA A 141 -2.74 -0.27 7.31
CA ALA A 141 -3.47 -0.27 8.57
C ALA A 141 -2.63 0.16 9.79
N ARG A 142 -1.31 -0.05 9.74
CA ARG A 142 -0.35 0.32 10.81
C ARG A 142 0.26 1.72 10.65
N GLY A 143 -0.34 2.58 9.82
CA GLY A 143 0.09 3.98 9.63
C GLY A 143 1.25 4.18 8.65
N ALA A 144 1.97 3.12 8.27
CA ALA A 144 2.96 3.22 7.20
C ALA A 144 2.29 3.67 5.89
N PHE A 145 2.95 4.54 5.14
CA PHE A 145 2.40 5.00 3.87
C PHE A 145 3.48 5.22 2.82
N ARG A 146 3.05 5.13 1.56
CA ARG A 146 3.90 5.39 0.39
C ARG A 146 3.14 6.27 -0.60
N ILE A 147 3.81 7.31 -1.08
CA ILE A 147 3.34 8.16 -2.17
C ILE A 147 4.11 7.77 -3.42
N ILE A 148 3.39 7.38 -4.46
CA ILE A 148 3.97 7.02 -5.76
C ILE A 148 3.59 8.04 -6.82
N ASP A 149 4.55 8.35 -7.68
CA ASP A 149 4.33 9.08 -8.93
C ASP A 149 3.77 8.11 -9.97
N LEU A 150 2.65 8.48 -10.61
CA LEU A 150 2.03 7.68 -11.67
C LEU A 150 2.61 8.01 -13.05
N LEU A 151 3.38 9.10 -13.18
CA LEU A 151 4.05 9.41 -14.43
C LEU A 151 5.17 8.39 -14.69
N PRO A 152 5.29 7.85 -15.91
CA PRO A 152 6.36 6.93 -16.27
C PRO A 152 7.75 7.48 -15.91
N PRO A 153 8.64 6.67 -15.30
CA PRO A 153 8.57 5.21 -15.15
C PRO A 153 7.72 4.69 -13.97
N GLY A 154 7.04 5.56 -13.23
CA GLY A 154 6.48 5.22 -11.93
C GLY A 154 7.59 5.19 -10.87
N SER A 155 7.50 6.01 -9.83
CA SER A 155 8.56 6.05 -8.82
C SER A 155 8.02 6.36 -7.44
N VAL A 156 8.69 5.85 -6.41
CA VAL A 156 8.39 6.22 -5.03
C VAL A 156 8.81 7.66 -4.81
N TYR A 157 7.83 8.52 -4.56
CA TYR A 157 8.07 9.92 -4.26
C TYR A 157 8.47 10.13 -2.80
N PHE A 158 7.81 9.41 -1.88
CA PHE A 158 8.06 9.44 -0.44
C PHE A 158 7.52 8.17 0.21
N GLU A 159 8.14 7.75 1.31
CA GLU A 159 7.72 6.62 2.13
C GLU A 159 8.01 6.92 3.59
N LEU A 160 7.08 6.53 4.46
CA LEU A 160 7.24 6.60 5.91
C LEU A 160 6.84 5.27 6.53
N ALA A 161 7.65 4.81 7.47
CA ALA A 161 7.27 3.71 8.35
C ALA A 161 6.17 4.16 9.32
N GLY A 162 5.32 3.22 9.71
CA GLY A 162 4.32 3.44 10.75
C GLY A 162 4.90 3.26 12.14
N ASN A 163 4.03 3.39 13.14
CA ASN A 163 4.41 3.25 14.55
C ASN A 163 5.12 1.91 14.86
N ASN A 164 6.11 1.96 15.76
CA ASN A 164 7.04 0.87 16.08
C ASN A 164 7.83 0.37 14.87
N ASP A 165 8.32 1.30 14.03
CA ASP A 165 9.09 1.02 12.82
C ASP A 165 8.41 0.02 11.87
N ALA A 166 7.08 0.09 11.80
CA ALA A 166 6.30 -0.77 10.92
C ALA A 166 6.62 -0.41 9.46
N ALA A 167 7.38 -1.26 8.78
CA ALA A 167 7.72 -1.04 7.38
C ALA A 167 6.47 -0.98 6.50
N PHE A 168 6.54 -0.19 5.42
CA PHE A 168 5.49 -0.17 4.42
C PHE A 168 5.39 -1.52 3.72
N VAL A 169 4.15 -2.00 3.55
CA VAL A 169 3.83 -3.25 2.83
C VAL A 169 2.91 -2.93 1.67
N LEU A 170 3.28 -3.37 0.47
CA LEU A 170 2.43 -3.18 -0.69
C LEU A 170 1.22 -4.13 -0.62
N PRO A 171 -0.03 -3.64 -0.81
CA PRO A 171 -1.22 -4.50 -0.77
C PRO A 171 -1.17 -5.56 -1.87
N CYS A 172 -1.60 -6.78 -1.54
CA CYS A 172 -1.72 -7.87 -2.51
C CYS A 172 -2.63 -7.43 -3.68
N GLY A 173 -2.15 -7.61 -4.92
CA GLY A 173 -2.88 -7.21 -6.13
C GLY A 173 -2.56 -5.80 -6.64
N CYS A 174 -1.83 -4.97 -5.88
CA CYS A 174 -1.20 -3.77 -6.42
C CYS A 174 0.11 -4.14 -7.10
N SER A 175 0.23 -3.97 -8.42
CA SER A 175 1.53 -3.94 -9.07
C SER A 175 2.04 -2.50 -9.08
N VAL A 176 3.14 -2.20 -8.39
CA VAL A 176 3.92 -0.99 -8.68
C VAL A 176 4.64 -1.29 -9.98
N ALA A 177 4.12 -0.78 -11.09
CA ALA A 177 4.77 -0.98 -12.39
C ALA A 177 6.19 -0.43 -12.33
N ALA A 178 7.18 -1.32 -12.37
CA ALA A 178 8.57 -1.00 -12.60
C ALA A 178 8.86 -1.42 -14.05
N HIS A 179 9.09 -0.45 -14.93
CA HIS A 179 9.57 -0.68 -16.28
C HIS A 179 10.80 0.18 -16.55
#